data_AF-A0A6N9LAV2-F1
#
_entry.id   AF-A0A6N9LAV2-F1
#
_cell.length_a   1.000
_cell.length_b   1.000
_cell.length_c   1.000
_cell.angle_alpha   90.00
_cell.angle_beta   90.00
_cell.angle_gamma   90.00
#
_symmetry.space_group_name_H-M   'P 1'
#
loop_
_entity.id
_entity.type
_entity.pdbx_description
1 polymer ?
#
loop_
_entity_poly.entity_id
_entity_poly.type
_entity_poly.pdbx_seq_one_letter_code
_entity_poly.pdbx_strand_id
1 'polypeptide(L)'
;MLVERQALEELHEVNNHQEELGGSGYSSRETPNRQTQMNKKERRKYPSLRSFTRSENLEKSEGQLLVENTVQEWYNAKHATSSVSEIEFINSLDIKQCPFCGFHDFTRYGHKKDGTQRYICKGCGKRFTALTNTIFDSKKIPISE
;
A
#
# COMPACT_ATOMS: atom_id res chain seq x y z
N MET A 1 72.01 -21.82 -0.66
CA MET A 1 70.90 -20.97 -0.18
C MET A 1 71.13 -19.50 -0.54
N LEU A 2 71.20 -19.16 -1.83
CA LEU A 2 71.55 -17.80 -2.28
C LEU A 2 70.88 -17.43 -3.63
N VAL A 3 69.66 -17.92 -3.90
CA VAL A 3 68.92 -17.52 -5.12
C VAL A 3 67.46 -17.13 -4.85
N GLU A 4 66.93 -17.33 -3.63
CA GLU A 4 65.53 -17.01 -3.30
C GLU A 4 65.35 -15.69 -2.52
N ARG A 5 66.41 -14.91 -2.32
CA ARG A 5 66.33 -13.63 -1.59
C ARG A 5 66.15 -12.39 -2.47
N GLN A 6 66.37 -12.48 -3.78
CA GLN A 6 66.24 -11.31 -4.66
C GLN A 6 64.80 -11.03 -5.12
N ALA A 7 63.87 -11.97 -4.95
CA ALA A 7 62.47 -11.78 -5.37
C ALA A 7 61.59 -11.07 -4.32
N LEU A 8 62.12 -10.76 -3.12
CA LEU A 8 61.36 -10.13 -2.04
C LEU A 8 61.70 -8.66 -1.79
N GLU A 9 62.68 -8.09 -2.48
CA GLU A 9 63.02 -6.66 -2.35
C GLU A 9 62.25 -5.77 -3.35
N GLU A 10 61.77 -6.29 -4.48
CA GLU A 10 61.00 -5.48 -5.46
C GLU A 10 59.53 -5.24 -5.06
N LEU A 11 59.00 -5.92 -4.05
CA LEU A 11 57.64 -5.68 -3.56
C LEU A 11 57.55 -4.64 -2.45
N HIS A 12 58.67 -4.06 -2.01
CA HIS A 12 58.71 -3.10 -0.90
C HIS A 12 58.87 -1.63 -1.31
N GLU A 13 58.97 -1.31 -2.61
CA GLU A 13 59.05 0.08 -3.11
C GLU A 13 57.76 0.61 -3.75
N VAL A 14 56.66 -0.16 -3.77
CA VAL A 14 55.34 0.36 -4.20
C VAL A 14 54.54 0.95 -3.02
N ASN A 15 55.10 0.89 -1.81
CA ASN A 15 54.59 1.58 -0.62
C ASN A 15 55.27 2.94 -0.47
N ASN A 16 54.76 3.94 -1.19
CA ASN A 16 54.64 5.33 -0.74
C ASN A 16 54.26 6.18 -1.94
N HIS A 17 52.97 6.48 -2.09
CA HIS A 17 52.48 7.81 -2.47
C HIS A 17 50.96 7.79 -2.50
N GLN A 18 50.35 8.02 -1.33
CA GLN A 18 49.25 8.97 -1.11
C GLN A 18 48.61 8.64 0.25
N GLU A 19 49.29 9.07 1.32
CA GLU A 19 48.55 9.59 2.47
C GLU A 19 47.96 10.95 2.08
N GLU A 20 46.95 11.34 2.85
CA GLU A 20 46.18 12.58 2.84
C GLU A 20 44.84 12.54 2.11
N LEU A 21 43.80 12.80 2.90
CA LEU A 21 42.42 13.19 2.59
C LEU A 21 41.32 12.11 2.69
N GLY A 22 40.92 11.83 3.93
CA GLY A 22 39.58 12.27 4.36
C GLY A 22 38.43 11.26 4.33
N GLY A 23 38.04 10.83 5.52
CA GLY A 23 36.65 10.91 5.96
C GLY A 23 35.67 9.86 5.44
N SER A 24 35.27 8.96 6.34
CA SER A 24 33.98 8.28 6.28
C SER A 24 32.85 9.30 6.11
N GLY A 25 32.32 9.39 4.90
CA GLY A 25 31.18 10.23 4.59
C GLY A 25 30.34 9.48 3.59
N TYR A 26 29.47 8.60 4.07
CA TYR A 26 28.21 8.36 3.39
C TYR A 26 27.65 9.75 3.10
N SER A 27 27.76 10.22 1.85
CA SER A 27 27.09 11.42 1.42
C SER A 27 25.61 11.08 1.40
N SER A 28 25.01 11.17 2.59
CA SER A 28 23.62 11.55 2.74
C SER A 28 23.49 12.81 1.91
N ARG A 29 23.05 12.65 0.66
CA ARG A 29 22.43 13.76 -0.04
C ARG A 29 21.27 14.12 0.87
N GLU A 30 21.49 15.12 1.71
CA GLU A 30 20.43 15.79 2.42
C GLU A 30 19.49 16.25 1.32
N THR A 31 18.44 15.48 1.09
CA THR A 31 17.32 15.94 0.29
C THR A 31 16.89 17.23 0.95
N PRO A 32 16.98 18.39 0.28
CA PRO A 32 16.54 19.63 0.88
C PRO A 32 15.10 19.38 1.30
N ASN A 33 14.86 19.53 2.61
CA ASN A 33 13.55 19.40 3.20
C ASN A 33 12.67 20.49 2.58
N ARG A 34 12.09 20.18 1.43
CA ARG A 34 11.08 20.99 0.80
C ARG A 34 9.84 20.75 1.63
N GLN A 35 9.79 21.37 2.80
CA GLN A 35 8.55 21.74 3.46
C GLN A 35 7.84 22.67 2.49
N THR A 36 7.23 22.06 1.48
CA THR A 36 6.24 22.72 0.66
C THR A 36 5.09 22.91 1.63
N GLN A 37 5.05 24.07 2.27
CA GLN A 37 3.85 24.53 2.94
C GLN A 37 2.81 24.65 1.82
N MET A 38 2.14 23.53 1.55
CA MET A 38 0.95 23.53 0.75
C MET A 38 -0.06 24.33 1.55
N ASN A 39 -0.25 25.60 1.17
CA ASN A 39 -1.45 26.32 1.53
C ASN A 39 -2.61 25.39 1.17
N LYS A 40 -3.25 24.82 2.20
CA LYS A 40 -4.47 24.03 2.05
C LYS A 40 -5.53 25.02 1.56
N LYS A 41 -5.56 25.31 0.26
CA LYS A 41 -6.73 25.92 -0.37
C LYS A 41 -7.89 25.01 0.03
N GLU A 42 -8.81 25.53 0.82
CA GLU A 42 -10.02 24.82 1.19
C GLU A 42 -10.65 24.33 -0.11
N ARG A 43 -10.58 23.02 -0.34
CA ARG A 43 -11.34 22.43 -1.44
C ARG A 43 -12.79 22.72 -1.09
N ARG A 44 -13.47 23.54 -1.90
CA ARG A 44 -14.93 23.67 -1.83
C ARG A 44 -15.49 22.25 -1.84
N LYS A 45 -16.00 21.81 -0.71
CA LYS A 45 -16.70 20.53 -0.61
C LYS A 45 -18.02 20.78 -1.31
N TYR A 46 -18.07 20.45 -2.60
CA TYR A 46 -19.36 20.34 -3.26
C TYR A 46 -20.17 19.32 -2.46
N PRO A 47 -21.42 19.64 -2.08
CA PRO A 47 -22.30 18.64 -1.51
C PRO A 47 -22.27 17.43 -2.45
N SER A 48 -22.21 16.23 -1.89
CA SER A 48 -22.30 15.03 -2.71
C SER A 48 -23.54 15.17 -3.58
N LEU A 49 -23.49 14.75 -4.85
CA LEU A 49 -24.68 14.73 -5.73
C LEU A 49 -25.86 13.92 -5.14
N ARG A 50 -25.65 13.32 -3.96
CA ARG A 50 -26.53 12.49 -3.16
C ARG A 50 -27.31 13.25 -2.08
N SER A 51 -26.93 14.49 -1.74
CA SER A 51 -27.80 15.35 -0.94
C SER A 51 -28.80 15.98 -1.88
N PHE A 52 -30.01 15.43 -1.92
CA PHE A 52 -31.13 16.12 -2.52
C PHE A 52 -31.25 17.47 -1.80
N THR A 53 -31.20 18.59 -2.50
CA THR A 53 -31.42 19.93 -1.91
C THR A 53 -32.77 20.08 -1.21
N ARG A 54 -33.64 19.06 -1.36
CA ARG A 54 -34.97 18.92 -0.76
C ARG A 54 -34.98 18.16 0.57
N SER A 55 -33.86 17.56 0.99
CA SER A 55 -33.78 16.74 2.22
C SER A 55 -33.89 17.53 3.53
N GLU A 56 -33.90 18.87 3.47
CA GLU A 56 -33.99 19.77 4.63
C GLU A 56 -35.43 20.20 4.96
N ASN A 57 -36.42 19.87 4.12
CA ASN A 57 -37.84 20.16 4.42
C ASN A 57 -38.40 19.12 5.41
N LEU A 58 -38.99 19.59 6.51
CA LEU A 58 -39.62 18.74 7.53
C LEU A 58 -40.84 17.96 7.00
N GLU A 59 -41.49 18.43 5.94
CA GLU A 59 -42.64 17.75 5.33
C GLU A 59 -42.31 17.26 3.91
N LYS A 60 -42.16 15.95 3.77
CA LYS A 60 -41.97 15.27 2.49
C LYS A 60 -43.30 14.70 2.02
N SER A 61 -43.65 14.93 0.76
CA SER A 61 -44.82 14.28 0.16
C SER A 61 -44.58 12.78 -0.03
N GLU A 62 -45.64 11.98 -0.10
CA GLU A 62 -45.54 10.52 -0.30
C GLU A 62 -44.70 10.16 -1.53
N GLY A 63 -44.86 10.88 -2.64
CA GLY A 63 -44.04 10.68 -3.84
C GLY A 63 -42.56 11.00 -3.65
N GLN A 64 -42.22 11.98 -2.81
CA GLN A 64 -40.82 12.29 -2.50
C GLN A 64 -40.19 11.17 -1.65
N LEU A 65 -40.93 10.67 -0.66
CA LEU A 65 -40.49 9.54 0.17
C LEU A 65 -40.26 8.29 -0.68
N LEU A 66 -41.16 8.00 -1.63
CA LEU A 66 -41.01 6.87 -2.55
C LEU A 66 -39.70 6.98 -3.34
N VAL A 67 -39.43 8.13 -3.97
CA VAL A 67 -38.21 8.33 -4.76
C VAL A 67 -36.95 8.23 -3.90
N GLU A 68 -36.95 8.84 -2.72
CA GLU A 68 -35.81 8.78 -1.79
C GLU A 68 -35.52 7.34 -1.35
N ASN A 69 -36.55 6.59 -0.97
CA ASN A 69 -36.41 5.19 -0.56
C ASN A 69 -35.85 4.34 -1.71
N THR A 70 -36.40 4.45 -2.92
CA THR A 70 -35.92 3.69 -4.07
C THR A 70 -34.46 4.01 -4.41
N VAL A 71 -34.08 5.30 -4.38
CA VAL A 71 -32.69 5.71 -4.63
C VAL A 71 -31.74 5.20 -3.54
N GLN A 72 -32.19 5.23 -2.28
CA GLN A 72 -31.40 4.74 -1.15
C GLN A 72 -31.22 3.22 -1.22
N GLU A 73 -32.27 2.47 -1.54
CA GLU A 73 -32.22 1.03 -1.75
C GLU A 73 -31.27 0.66 -2.88
N TRP A 74 -31.38 1.31 -4.03
CA TRP A 74 -30.50 1.09 -5.18
C TRP A 74 -29.04 1.38 -4.83
N TYR A 75 -28.79 2.46 -4.10
CA TYR A 75 -27.45 2.77 -3.63
C TYR A 75 -26.93 1.68 -2.70
N ASN A 76 -27.71 1.28 -1.70
CA ASN A 76 -27.31 0.27 -0.73
C ASN A 76 -26.98 -1.06 -1.42
N ALA A 77 -27.77 -1.44 -2.44
CA ALA A 77 -27.50 -2.60 -3.27
C ALA A 77 -26.15 -2.47 -4.01
N LYS A 78 -25.91 -1.35 -4.70
CA LYS A 78 -24.67 -1.16 -5.50
C LYS A 78 -23.42 -0.82 -4.69
N HIS A 79 -23.58 -0.51 -3.41
CA HIS A 79 -22.50 -0.16 -2.48
C HIS A 79 -22.54 -1.01 -1.21
N ALA A 80 -23.00 -2.26 -1.33
CA ALA A 80 -23.01 -3.20 -0.23
C ALA A 80 -21.59 -3.43 0.31
N THR A 81 -21.47 -3.52 1.63
CA THR A 81 -20.23 -3.95 2.28
C THR A 81 -20.17 -5.47 2.33
N SER A 82 -18.97 -6.05 2.26
CA SER A 82 -18.81 -7.50 2.44
C SER A 82 -19.41 -7.94 3.78
N SER A 83 -20.13 -9.06 3.77
CA SER A 83 -20.67 -9.68 4.97
C SER A 83 -19.55 -10.24 5.84
N VAL A 84 -19.83 -10.44 7.12
CA VAL A 84 -18.86 -11.01 8.07
C VAL A 84 -18.40 -12.40 7.62
N SER A 85 -19.32 -13.24 7.16
CA SER A 85 -19.01 -14.58 6.65
C SER A 85 -18.13 -14.56 5.41
N GLU A 86 -18.33 -13.60 4.50
CA GLU A 86 -17.47 -13.46 3.32
C GLU A 86 -16.04 -13.07 3.73
N ILE A 87 -15.90 -12.17 4.71
CA ILE A 87 -14.59 -11.73 5.21
C ILE A 87 -13.87 -12.91 5.89
N GLU A 88 -14.58 -13.67 6.72
CA GLU A 88 -14.07 -14.89 7.35
C GLU A 88 -13.62 -15.92 6.31
N PHE A 89 -14.44 -16.15 5.29
CA PHE A 89 -14.08 -17.03 4.19
C PHE A 89 -12.79 -16.58 3.49
N ILE A 90 -12.68 -15.30 3.11
CA ILE A 90 -11.47 -14.75 2.48
C ILE A 90 -10.25 -14.92 3.39
N ASN A 91 -10.42 -14.72 4.69
CA ASN A 91 -9.34 -14.82 5.66
C ASN A 91 -8.91 -16.28 5.94
N SER A 92 -9.80 -17.25 5.68
CA SER A 92 -9.52 -18.68 5.79
C SER A 92 -8.77 -19.27 4.60
N LEU A 93 -8.64 -18.51 3.49
CA LEU A 93 -7.94 -18.98 2.29
C LEU A 93 -6.44 -19.14 2.55
N ASP A 94 -5.93 -20.32 2.23
CA ASP A 94 -4.51 -20.64 2.34
C ASP A 94 -3.70 -20.01 1.21
N ILE A 95 -2.69 -19.22 1.59
CA ILE A 95 -1.73 -18.62 0.68
C ILE A 95 -0.44 -19.43 0.75
N LYS A 96 0.05 -19.92 -0.40
CA LYS A 96 1.29 -20.73 -0.46
C LYS A 96 2.55 -19.92 -0.79
N GLN A 97 2.39 -18.83 -1.53
CA GLN A 97 3.50 -18.03 -2.03
C GLN A 97 3.06 -16.59 -2.30
N CYS A 98 4.03 -15.68 -2.39
CA CYS A 98 3.76 -14.31 -2.80
C CYS A 98 3.25 -14.28 -4.25
N PRO A 99 2.10 -13.64 -4.52
CA PRO A 99 1.55 -13.55 -5.86
C PRO A 99 2.38 -12.67 -6.82
N PHE A 100 3.28 -11.83 -6.30
CA PHE A 100 4.09 -10.93 -7.13
C PHE A 100 5.45 -11.52 -7.53
N CYS A 101 6.14 -12.22 -6.62
CA CYS A 101 7.50 -12.72 -6.87
C CYS A 101 7.65 -14.23 -6.65
N GLY A 102 6.60 -14.94 -6.23
CA GLY A 102 6.65 -16.39 -5.97
C GLY A 102 7.38 -16.81 -4.68
N PHE A 103 7.92 -15.87 -3.91
CA PHE A 103 8.64 -16.19 -2.67
C PHE A 103 7.71 -16.74 -1.57
N HIS A 104 8.16 -17.76 -0.84
CA HIS A 104 7.33 -18.47 0.14
C HIS A 104 7.28 -17.79 1.52
N ASP A 105 8.24 -16.93 1.87
CA ASP A 105 8.22 -16.24 3.16
C ASP A 105 7.45 -14.92 3.09
N PHE A 106 6.37 -14.87 3.87
CA PHE A 106 5.56 -13.69 4.10
C PHE A 106 4.98 -13.73 5.52
N THR A 107 4.59 -12.57 6.05
CA THR A 107 4.01 -12.43 7.39
C THR A 107 2.69 -11.68 7.36
N ARG A 108 1.86 -11.89 8.39
CA ARG A 108 0.62 -11.13 8.59
C ARG A 108 0.95 -9.66 8.87
N TYR A 109 0.29 -8.76 8.17
CA TYR A 109 0.48 -7.31 8.19
C TYR A 109 -0.85 -6.59 8.48
N GLY A 110 -1.53 -6.99 9.56
CA GLY A 110 -2.81 -6.41 9.97
C GLY A 110 -3.95 -6.60 8.96
N HIS A 111 -4.99 -5.78 9.07
CA HIS A 111 -6.22 -5.91 8.27
C HIS A 111 -6.47 -4.68 7.38
N LYS A 112 -7.23 -4.84 6.30
CA LYS A 112 -7.83 -3.74 5.54
C LYS A 112 -8.99 -3.13 6.32
N LYS A 113 -9.50 -1.99 5.82
CA LYS A 113 -10.72 -1.34 6.33
C LYS A 113 -11.92 -2.30 6.32
N ASP A 114 -11.98 -3.17 5.32
CA ASP A 114 -13.05 -4.15 5.14
C ASP A 114 -12.87 -5.41 6.01
N GLY A 115 -11.84 -5.48 6.86
CA GLY A 115 -11.58 -6.62 7.75
C GLY A 115 -10.78 -7.78 7.12
N THR A 116 -10.42 -7.70 5.83
CA THR A 116 -9.61 -8.74 5.17
C THR A 116 -8.13 -8.68 5.59
N GLN A 117 -7.52 -9.83 5.84
CA GLN A 117 -6.14 -9.98 6.27
C GLN A 117 -5.17 -9.53 5.16
N ARG A 118 -4.20 -8.68 5.54
CA ARG A 118 -3.10 -8.27 4.67
C ARG A 118 -1.85 -9.02 5.05
N TYR A 119 -1.04 -9.32 4.04
CA TYR A 119 0.26 -9.97 4.18
C TYR A 119 1.34 -9.10 3.55
N ILE A 120 2.56 -9.23 4.05
CA ILE A 120 3.75 -8.60 3.47
C ILE A 120 4.78 -9.66 3.13
N CYS A 121 5.26 -9.65 1.89
CA CYS A 121 6.32 -10.56 1.44
C CYS A 121 7.68 -10.07 1.95
N LYS A 122 8.50 -10.98 2.52
CA LYS A 122 9.86 -10.65 2.95
C LYS A 122 10.84 -10.52 1.79
N GLY A 123 10.59 -11.20 0.67
CA GLY A 123 11.45 -11.15 -0.51
C GLY A 123 11.32 -9.85 -1.31
N CYS A 124 10.08 -9.46 -1.67
CA CYS A 124 9.85 -8.27 -2.51
C CYS A 124 9.31 -7.04 -1.75
N GLY A 125 9.00 -7.18 -0.46
CA GLY A 125 8.42 -6.10 0.36
C GLY A 125 6.99 -5.68 -0.01
N LYS A 126 6.39 -6.29 -1.05
CA LYS A 126 5.03 -5.94 -1.50
C LYS A 126 3.98 -6.52 -0.54
N ARG A 127 2.89 -5.76 -0.41
CA ARG A 127 1.72 -6.14 0.39
C ARG A 127 0.67 -6.77 -0.51
N PHE A 128 0.06 -7.85 -0.04
CA PHE A 128 -1.00 -8.55 -0.77
C PHE A 128 -2.07 -9.05 0.20
N THR A 129 -3.17 -9.57 -0.36
CA THR A 129 -4.26 -10.25 0.33
C THR A 129 -4.47 -11.62 -0.30
N ALA A 130 -5.30 -12.47 0.28
CA ALA A 130 -5.63 -13.76 -0.32
C ALA A 130 -6.24 -13.65 -1.73
N LEU A 131 -6.88 -12.51 -2.05
CA LEU A 131 -7.49 -12.24 -3.35
C LEU A 131 -6.54 -11.59 -4.36
N THR A 132 -5.28 -11.32 -3.99
CA THR A 132 -4.37 -10.61 -4.89
C THR A 132 -4.06 -11.45 -6.13
N ASN A 133 -4.06 -10.83 -7.32
CA ASN A 133 -3.99 -11.49 -8.63
C ASN A 133 -5.15 -12.43 -8.96
N THR A 134 -6.29 -12.31 -8.28
CA THR A 134 -7.54 -12.95 -8.70
C THR A 134 -8.44 -11.94 -9.41
N ILE A 135 -9.50 -12.42 -10.05
CA ILE A 135 -10.55 -11.55 -10.63
C ILE A 135 -11.23 -10.64 -9.57
N PHE A 136 -11.08 -10.96 -8.29
CA PHE A 136 -11.64 -10.22 -7.17
C PHE A 136 -10.66 -9.21 -6.55
N ASP A 137 -9.44 -9.08 -7.09
CA ASP A 137 -8.47 -8.10 -6.65
C ASP A 137 -8.95 -6.70 -7.05
N SER A 138 -9.38 -5.89 -6.08
CA SER A 138 -10.01 -4.56 -6.28
C SER A 138 -11.51 -4.56 -6.58
N LYS A 139 -12.23 -5.62 -6.20
CA LYS A 139 -13.70 -5.61 -6.21
C LYS A 139 -14.25 -4.40 -5.43
N LYS A 140 -15.31 -3.78 -5.96
CA LYS A 140 -16.07 -2.68 -5.31
C LYS A 140 -17.35 -3.15 -4.65
N ILE A 141 -17.67 -4.42 -4.86
CA ILE A 141 -18.90 -5.11 -4.50
C ILE A 141 -18.48 -6.42 -3.80
N PRO A 142 -19.28 -6.97 -2.85
CA PRO A 142 -19.02 -8.27 -2.25
C PRO A 142 -18.88 -9.39 -3.31
N ILE A 143 -18.20 -10.49 -2.98
CA ILE A 143 -18.03 -11.63 -3.89
C ILE A 143 -19.37 -12.33 -4.14
N SER A 144 -20.29 -12.26 -3.18
CA SER A 144 -21.58 -12.94 -3.25
C SER A 144 -22.68 -12.21 -4.05
N GLU A 145 -22.41 -11.03 -4.64
CA GLU A 145 -23.40 -10.31 -5.46
C GLU A 145 -23.56 -10.92 -6.86
#